data_AF-W4SNJ5-F1
#
_entry.id   AF-W4SNJ5-F1
#
_cell.length_a   1.000
_cell.length_b   1.000
_cell.length_c   1.000
_cell.angle_alpha   90.00
_cell.angle_beta   90.00
_cell.angle_gamma   90.00
#
_symmetry.space_group_name_H-M   'P 1'
#
loop_
_entity.id
_entity.type
_entity.pdbx_description
1 polymer ?
#
loop_
_entity_poly.entity_id
_entity_poly.type
_entity_poly.pdbx_seq_one_letter_code
_entity_poly.pdbx_strand_id
1 'polypeptide(L)'
;MFGTYLFGVVSVLYGLALLSGVVLYAPVFFKDLFALRPGHNLKRLWQDAHNVVGMLSLPFHVIFAWSGAVLCLGVLLLAPFQFLVFDGKLMQILAPEFELTPHVQPARRAAPVLPVAVLLDKARAASPGFVPESIGFHDAGDAHARAEVYGHNDQRRLNTLGGVALDAATGQVLRVLEPRTMSPGTAALRGLQGLHFGNFGHAPVQWLYFLLGLGGAFLFYSGNLLWIETRRKRRLVDQPRRTHAMARLTIGVCLGSVAGISALFIAARLLAQGQERYVYYAVFAAVLVWALVRPTARGAYEVLLACAVLTALIPLASCVSAHGVVLPWQDATVLVVDLIALVLAWAYWQLARASRRRGLQGDPNSVWAWKRAQRAESMH
;
A
#
# COMPACT_ATOMS: atom_id res chain seq x y z
N MET A 1 8.45 -2.59 14.65
CA MET A 1 7.70 -3.45 15.58
C MET A 1 6.30 -2.91 15.88
N PHE A 2 6.09 -1.76 16.53
CA PHE A 2 4.74 -1.26 16.84
C PHE A 2 3.84 -1.12 15.60
N GLY A 3 4.33 -0.47 14.54
CA GLY A 3 3.56 -0.29 13.29
C GLY A 3 3.12 -1.60 12.64
N THR A 4 3.97 -2.64 12.71
CA THR A 4 3.67 -3.98 12.19
C THR A 4 2.46 -4.58 12.90
N TYR A 5 2.48 -4.63 14.25
CA TYR A 5 1.36 -5.20 15.01
C TYR A 5 0.07 -4.37 14.88
N LEU A 6 0.20 -3.04 14.88
CA LEU A 6 -0.94 -2.15 14.64
C LEU A 6 -1.60 -2.45 13.28
N PHE A 7 -0.79 -2.59 12.23
CA PHE A 7 -1.30 -2.92 10.90
C PHE A 7 -1.96 -4.31 10.89
N GLY A 8 -1.37 -5.29 11.57
CA GLY A 8 -1.96 -6.61 11.73
C GLY A 8 -3.37 -6.58 12.36
N VAL A 9 -3.56 -5.79 13.42
CA VAL A 9 -4.90 -5.59 14.03
C VAL A 9 -5.85 -4.93 13.03
N VAL A 10 -5.39 -3.91 12.29
CA VAL A 10 -6.20 -3.26 11.24
C VAL A 10 -6.59 -4.26 10.14
N SER A 11 -5.71 -5.17 9.74
CA SER A 11 -6.02 -6.22 8.76
C SER A 11 -7.13 -7.16 9.25
N VAL A 12 -7.13 -7.53 10.53
CA VAL A 12 -8.21 -8.32 11.14
C VAL A 12 -9.53 -7.55 11.12
N LEU A 13 -9.54 -6.29 11.55
CA LEU A 13 -10.74 -5.44 11.51
C LEU A 13 -11.26 -5.25 10.08
N TYR A 14 -10.35 -5.12 9.11
CA TYR A 14 -10.69 -5.03 7.70
C TYR A 14 -11.31 -6.34 7.19
N GLY A 15 -10.76 -7.49 7.55
CA GLY A 15 -11.34 -8.80 7.25
C GLY A 15 -12.75 -8.97 7.83
N LEU A 16 -12.97 -8.55 9.08
CA LEU A 16 -14.31 -8.55 9.70
C LEU A 16 -15.29 -7.63 8.95
N ALA A 17 -14.84 -6.45 8.52
CA ALA A 17 -15.66 -5.54 7.73
C ALA A 17 -16.04 -6.17 6.37
N LEU A 18 -15.11 -6.82 5.68
CA LEU A 18 -15.38 -7.54 4.42
C LEU A 18 -16.38 -8.68 4.64
N LEU A 19 -16.18 -9.52 5.66
CA LEU A 19 -17.09 -10.62 5.98
C LEU A 19 -18.50 -10.12 6.25
N SER A 20 -18.63 -9.04 7.03
CA SER A 20 -19.94 -8.43 7.30
C SER A 20 -20.61 -7.92 6.02
N GLY A 21 -19.84 -7.31 5.11
CA GLY A 21 -20.34 -6.85 3.81
C GLY A 21 -20.83 -8.00 2.94
N VAL A 22 -20.07 -9.09 2.86
CA VAL A 22 -20.45 -10.29 2.10
C VAL A 22 -21.73 -10.91 2.65
N VAL A 23 -21.84 -11.10 3.97
CA VAL A 23 -23.03 -11.69 4.59
C VAL A 23 -24.28 -10.85 4.32
N LEU A 24 -24.18 -9.52 4.41
CA LEU A 24 -25.31 -8.62 4.16
C LEU A 24 -25.73 -8.60 2.67
N TYR A 25 -24.77 -8.74 1.74
CA TYR A 25 -25.03 -8.65 0.30
C TYR A 25 -25.20 -10.01 -0.40
N ALA A 26 -24.92 -11.13 0.28
CA ALA A 26 -25.07 -12.48 -0.26
C ALA A 26 -26.43 -12.73 -0.95
N PRO A 27 -27.59 -12.25 -0.43
CA PRO A 27 -28.88 -12.48 -1.08
C PRO A 27 -29.07 -11.78 -2.43
N VAL A 28 -28.29 -10.73 -2.72
CA VAL A 28 -28.43 -9.88 -3.92
C VAL A 28 -27.19 -9.93 -4.81
N PHE A 29 -26.17 -10.69 -4.39
CA PHE A 29 -24.81 -10.76 -4.95
C PHE A 29 -24.78 -10.80 -6.49
N PHE A 30 -25.53 -11.72 -7.11
CA PHE A 30 -25.54 -11.87 -8.57
C PHE A 30 -26.46 -10.89 -9.32
N LYS A 31 -27.46 -10.31 -8.66
CA LYS A 31 -28.43 -9.40 -9.30
C LYS A 31 -27.82 -8.02 -9.57
N ASP A 32 -26.89 -7.60 -8.73
CA ASP A 32 -26.26 -6.28 -8.82
C ASP A 32 -25.02 -6.25 -9.72
N LEU A 33 -24.44 -7.41 -10.08
CA LEU A 33 -23.22 -7.51 -10.92
C LEU A 33 -23.41 -6.86 -12.31
N PHE A 34 -24.62 -6.94 -12.87
CA PHE A 34 -24.95 -6.40 -14.19
C PHE A 34 -25.87 -5.17 -14.15
N ALA A 35 -26.08 -4.60 -12.96
CA ALA A 35 -27.09 -3.56 -12.74
C ALA A 35 -26.51 -2.14 -12.71
N LEU A 36 -25.49 -1.82 -13.54
CA LEU A 36 -25.12 -0.42 -13.74
C LEU A 36 -26.28 0.30 -14.43
N ARG A 37 -27.00 1.13 -13.68
CA ARG A 37 -28.14 1.91 -14.19
C ARG A 37 -27.74 3.39 -14.30
N PRO A 38 -27.02 3.79 -15.36
CA PRO A 38 -26.71 5.18 -15.61
C PRO A 38 -28.02 5.96 -15.79
N GLY A 39 -28.19 7.03 -15.02
CA GLY A 39 -29.40 7.85 -15.03
C GLY A 39 -29.33 8.98 -14.01
N HIS A 40 -30.43 9.73 -13.87
CA HIS A 40 -30.49 10.95 -13.05
C HIS A 40 -30.32 10.71 -11.52
N ASN A 41 -30.46 9.47 -11.04
CA ASN A 41 -30.25 9.15 -9.63
C ASN A 41 -28.78 8.88 -9.32
N LEU A 42 -28.02 9.95 -9.12
CA LEU A 42 -26.59 9.89 -8.86
C LEU A 42 -26.26 9.04 -7.62
N LYS A 43 -27.07 9.09 -6.56
CA LYS A 43 -26.87 8.23 -5.37
C LYS A 43 -26.87 6.75 -5.74
N ARG A 44 -27.84 6.33 -6.56
CA ARG A 44 -27.96 4.95 -7.01
C ARG A 44 -26.77 4.55 -7.88
N LEU A 45 -26.36 5.42 -8.80
CA LEU A 45 -25.17 5.17 -9.63
C LEU A 45 -23.92 4.91 -8.78
N TRP A 46 -23.67 5.73 -7.75
CA TRP A 46 -22.53 5.53 -6.83
C TRP A 46 -22.65 4.24 -6.02
N GLN A 47 -23.86 3.85 -5.64
CA GLN A 47 -24.11 2.59 -4.95
C GLN A 47 -23.86 1.39 -5.86
N ASP A 48 -24.37 1.41 -7.09
CA ASP A 48 -24.16 0.35 -8.08
C ASP A 48 -22.65 0.23 -8.41
N ALA A 49 -21.96 1.36 -8.60
CA ALA A 49 -20.51 1.38 -8.83
C ALA A 49 -19.70 0.83 -7.63
N HIS A 50 -20.06 1.21 -6.40
CA HIS A 50 -19.45 0.68 -5.19
C HIS A 50 -19.64 -0.84 -5.08
N ASN A 51 -20.85 -1.34 -5.35
CA ASN A 51 -21.16 -2.76 -5.29
C ASN A 51 -20.37 -3.56 -6.33
N VAL A 52 -20.34 -3.09 -7.59
CA VAL A 52 -19.62 -3.76 -8.69
C VAL A 52 -18.12 -3.81 -8.42
N VAL A 53 -17.50 -2.68 -8.07
CA VAL A 53 -16.06 -2.66 -7.74
C VAL A 53 -15.78 -3.51 -6.52
N GLY A 54 -16.64 -3.45 -5.50
CA GLY A 54 -16.50 -4.21 -4.25
C GLY A 54 -16.50 -5.72 -4.50
N MET A 55 -17.42 -6.18 -5.34
CA MET A 55 -17.54 -7.59 -5.69
C MET A 55 -16.39 -8.09 -6.56
N LEU A 56 -16.00 -7.34 -7.60
CA LEU A 56 -14.91 -7.73 -8.50
C LEU A 56 -13.55 -7.76 -7.78
N SER A 57 -13.36 -6.87 -6.79
CA SER A 57 -12.12 -6.79 -5.99
C SER A 57 -12.16 -7.58 -4.69
N LEU A 58 -13.29 -8.20 -4.33
CA LEU A 58 -13.45 -8.91 -3.06
C LEU A 58 -12.40 -10.02 -2.84
N PRO A 59 -12.11 -10.92 -3.80
CA PRO A 59 -11.11 -11.97 -3.57
C PRO A 59 -9.73 -11.39 -3.24
N PHE A 60 -9.36 -10.31 -3.92
CA PHE A 60 -8.12 -9.58 -3.68
C PHE A 60 -8.08 -8.97 -2.28
N HIS A 61 -9.15 -8.27 -1.87
CA HIS A 61 -9.22 -7.68 -0.54
C HIS A 61 -9.22 -8.70 0.60
N VAL A 62 -9.86 -9.87 0.41
CA VAL A 62 -9.82 -10.97 1.37
C VAL A 62 -8.40 -11.52 1.51
N ILE A 63 -7.70 -11.74 0.39
CA ILE A 63 -6.30 -12.19 0.42
C ILE A 63 -5.44 -11.17 1.18
N PHE A 64 -5.59 -9.87 0.92
CA PHE A 64 -4.80 -8.82 1.59
C PHE A 64 -5.13 -8.69 3.09
N ALA A 65 -6.41 -8.79 3.46
CA ALA A 65 -6.82 -8.78 4.87
C ALA A 65 -6.24 -9.99 5.63
N TRP A 66 -6.33 -11.19 5.05
CA TRP A 66 -5.79 -12.41 5.66
C TRP A 66 -4.26 -12.41 5.71
N SER A 67 -3.61 -12.18 4.57
CA SER A 67 -2.14 -12.16 4.49
C SER A 67 -1.53 -11.06 5.36
N GLY A 68 -2.11 -9.87 5.40
CA GLY A 68 -1.67 -8.79 6.28
C GLY A 68 -1.74 -9.19 7.76
N ALA A 69 -2.84 -9.83 8.18
CA ALA A 69 -2.98 -10.34 9.54
C ALA A 69 -1.94 -11.44 9.86
N VAL A 70 -1.75 -12.42 8.96
CA VAL A 70 -0.77 -13.50 9.14
C VAL A 70 0.66 -12.97 9.17
N LEU A 71 1.06 -12.11 8.25
CA LEU A 71 2.43 -11.61 8.16
C LEU A 71 2.78 -10.65 9.31
N CYS A 72 1.80 -9.93 9.86
CA CYS A 72 2.03 -8.98 10.95
C CYS A 72 1.82 -9.57 12.34
N LEU A 73 0.88 -10.50 12.51
CA LEU A 73 0.54 -11.11 13.80
C LEU A 73 1.03 -12.55 13.93
N GLY A 74 1.58 -13.16 12.88
CA GLY A 74 1.93 -14.58 12.85
C GLY A 74 2.83 -15.01 14.01
N VAL A 75 3.86 -14.23 14.32
CA VAL A 75 4.75 -14.50 15.47
C VAL A 75 3.97 -14.47 16.80
N LEU A 76 3.02 -13.55 16.96
CA LEU A 76 2.19 -13.47 18.16
C LEU A 76 1.23 -14.66 18.25
N LEU A 77 0.69 -15.12 17.11
CA LEU A 77 -0.16 -16.30 17.03
C LEU A 77 0.58 -17.61 17.36
N LEU A 78 1.91 -17.63 17.22
CA LEU A 78 2.74 -18.77 17.63
C LEU A 78 3.01 -18.82 19.14
N ALA A 79 2.79 -17.72 19.89
CA ALA A 79 3.11 -17.65 21.31
C ALA A 79 2.38 -18.70 22.18
N PRO A 80 1.07 -18.96 22.01
CA PRO A 80 0.40 -20.02 22.77
C PRO A 80 1.01 -21.39 22.52
N PHE A 81 1.39 -21.71 21.27
CA PHE A 81 2.02 -22.99 20.93
C PHE A 81 3.43 -23.10 21.53
N GLN A 82 4.20 -22.01 21.45
CA GLN A 82 5.54 -21.92 22.04
C GLN A 82 5.52 -22.28 23.53
N PHE A 83 4.55 -21.79 24.31
CA PHE A 83 4.54 -21.98 25.76
C PHE A 83 3.67 -23.14 26.27
N LEU A 84 2.58 -23.48 25.57
CA LEU A 84 1.61 -24.48 26.06
C LEU A 84 1.73 -25.85 25.39
N VAL A 85 2.40 -25.93 24.23
CA VAL A 85 2.48 -27.18 23.43
C VAL A 85 3.92 -27.66 23.28
N PHE A 86 4.87 -26.74 23.07
CA PHE A 86 6.26 -27.06 22.74
C PHE A 86 7.26 -26.73 23.85
N ASP A 87 6.82 -26.44 25.07
CA ASP A 87 7.68 -26.19 26.24
C ASP A 87 8.83 -25.18 25.99
N GLY A 88 8.55 -24.12 25.25
CA GLY A 88 9.53 -23.09 24.89
C GLY A 88 10.44 -23.43 23.70
N LYS A 89 10.25 -24.56 23.02
CA LYS A 89 11.15 -25.05 21.96
C LYS A 89 10.65 -24.78 20.54
N LEU A 90 9.43 -24.28 20.33
CA LEU A 90 8.86 -24.07 18.98
C LEU A 90 9.74 -23.16 18.12
N MET A 91 10.27 -22.06 18.67
CA MET A 91 11.16 -21.17 17.89
C MET A 91 12.46 -21.85 17.47
N GLN A 92 12.99 -22.78 18.27
CA GLN A 92 14.18 -23.56 17.89
C GLN A 92 13.86 -24.55 16.77
N ILE A 93 12.66 -25.15 16.80
CA ILE A 93 12.18 -26.06 15.76
C ILE A 93 11.94 -25.31 14.44
N LEU A 94 11.41 -24.09 14.50
CA LEU A 94 11.10 -23.27 13.32
C LEU A 94 12.26 -22.42 12.82
N ALA A 95 13.35 -22.25 13.59
CA ALA A 95 14.49 -21.44 13.17
C ALA A 95 15.02 -21.81 11.76
N PRO A 96 15.17 -23.11 11.39
CA PRO A 96 15.56 -23.49 10.04
C PRO A 96 14.53 -23.11 8.97
N GLU A 97 13.26 -22.91 9.31
CA GLU A 97 12.24 -22.48 8.33
C GLU A 97 12.29 -20.97 8.04
N PHE A 98 12.74 -20.17 9.02
CA PHE A 98 12.83 -18.72 8.90
C PHE A 98 14.18 -18.24 8.36
N GLU A 99 15.27 -18.92 8.70
CA GLU A 99 16.64 -18.54 8.35
C GLU A 99 17.22 -19.48 7.29
N LEU A 100 17.83 -18.90 6.25
CA LEU A 100 18.51 -19.67 5.20
C LEU A 100 19.84 -20.21 5.73
N THR A 101 20.61 -19.39 6.45
CA THR A 101 21.86 -19.81 7.09
C THR A 101 21.66 -20.08 8.58
N PRO A 102 22.23 -21.16 9.13
CA PRO A 102 22.31 -21.32 10.58
C PRO A 102 23.07 -20.15 11.21
N HIS A 103 22.51 -19.53 12.24
CA HIS A 103 23.23 -18.51 13.01
C HIS A 103 24.46 -19.15 13.69
N VAL A 104 25.65 -18.66 13.34
CA VAL A 104 26.91 -19.08 13.96
C VAL A 104 27.53 -17.86 14.61
N GLN A 105 28.01 -17.99 15.86
CA GLN A 105 28.72 -16.90 16.50
C GLN A 105 30.01 -16.55 15.74
N PRO A 106 30.37 -15.27 15.62
CA PRO A 106 31.63 -14.86 15.00
C PRO A 106 32.82 -15.55 15.70
N ALA A 107 33.72 -16.11 14.91
CA ALA A 107 34.96 -16.70 15.41
C ALA A 107 35.94 -15.64 15.96
N ARG A 108 35.68 -14.36 15.65
CA ARG A 108 36.56 -13.20 15.93
C ARG A 108 37.95 -13.39 15.35
N ARG A 109 38.01 -14.04 14.19
CA ARG A 109 39.25 -14.35 13.48
C ARG A 109 39.09 -13.89 12.04
N ALA A 110 40.01 -13.04 11.57
CA ALA A 110 39.97 -12.55 10.21
C ALA A 110 40.08 -13.70 9.20
N ALA A 111 39.21 -13.68 8.19
CA ALA A 111 39.29 -14.57 7.03
C ALA A 111 38.88 -13.81 5.76
N PRO A 112 39.47 -14.15 4.60
CA PRO A 112 39.09 -13.54 3.34
C PRO A 112 37.67 -13.95 2.94
N VAL A 113 36.94 -13.05 2.30
CA VAL A 113 35.67 -13.35 1.65
C VAL A 113 35.95 -13.65 0.18
N LEU A 114 35.41 -14.74 -0.35
CA LEU A 114 35.54 -15.06 -1.76
C LEU A 114 34.90 -13.97 -2.63
N PRO A 115 35.43 -13.74 -3.86
CA PRO A 115 34.81 -12.81 -4.79
C PRO A 115 33.34 -13.17 -5.02
N VAL A 116 32.48 -12.15 -5.06
CA VAL A 116 31.02 -12.31 -5.25
C VAL A 116 30.71 -13.18 -6.46
N ALA A 117 31.41 -12.97 -7.58
CA ALA A 117 31.23 -13.78 -8.78
C ALA A 117 31.41 -15.28 -8.53
N VAL A 118 32.43 -15.67 -7.76
CA VAL A 118 32.70 -17.06 -7.40
C VAL A 118 31.57 -17.63 -6.53
N LEU A 119 31.09 -16.87 -5.55
CA LEU A 119 29.98 -17.31 -4.69
C LEU A 119 28.68 -17.48 -5.51
N LEU A 120 28.41 -16.58 -6.44
CA LEU A 120 27.24 -16.70 -7.34
C LEU A 120 27.34 -17.93 -8.26
N ASP A 121 28.53 -18.22 -8.80
CA ASP A 121 28.73 -19.39 -9.64
C ASP A 121 28.57 -20.69 -8.84
N LYS A 122 29.09 -20.73 -7.61
CA LYS A 122 28.86 -21.86 -6.69
C LYS A 122 27.37 -22.02 -6.33
N ALA A 123 26.64 -20.92 -6.12
CA ALA A 123 25.21 -20.97 -5.85
C ALA A 123 24.42 -21.54 -7.05
N ARG A 124 24.74 -21.11 -8.28
CA ARG A 124 24.14 -21.65 -9.51
C ARG A 124 24.44 -23.13 -9.72
N ALA A 125 25.67 -23.55 -9.41
CA ALA A 125 26.06 -24.95 -9.49
C ALA A 125 25.33 -25.83 -8.44
N ALA A 126 25.02 -25.27 -7.27
CA ALA A 126 24.35 -25.97 -6.18
C ALA A 126 22.84 -26.18 -6.42
N SER A 127 22.19 -25.30 -7.19
CA SER A 127 20.76 -25.41 -7.52
C SER A 127 20.54 -25.15 -9.02
N PRO A 128 20.42 -26.20 -9.84
CA PRO A 128 20.17 -26.06 -11.28
C PRO A 128 18.88 -25.26 -11.56
N GLY A 129 18.99 -24.26 -12.45
CA GLY A 129 17.87 -23.36 -12.79
C GLY A 129 17.64 -22.21 -11.80
N PHE A 130 18.45 -22.08 -10.75
CA PHE A 130 18.41 -20.95 -9.84
C PHE A 130 19.00 -19.69 -10.48
N VAL A 131 18.25 -18.59 -10.41
CA VAL A 131 18.66 -17.27 -10.86
C VAL A 131 18.90 -16.39 -9.63
N PRO A 132 20.16 -16.08 -9.29
CA PRO A 132 20.48 -15.17 -8.20
C PRO A 132 19.99 -13.74 -8.47
N GLU A 133 19.31 -13.14 -7.51
CA GLU A 133 18.84 -11.74 -7.57
C GLU A 133 19.54 -10.86 -6.54
N SER A 134 19.93 -11.43 -5.39
CA SER A 134 20.62 -10.70 -4.33
C SER A 134 21.57 -11.60 -3.55
N ILE A 135 22.62 -11.00 -2.98
CA ILE A 135 23.55 -11.64 -2.06
C ILE A 135 23.69 -10.79 -0.80
N GLY A 136 23.52 -11.42 0.36
CA GLY A 136 23.76 -10.82 1.67
C GLY A 136 24.96 -11.48 2.34
N PHE A 137 25.67 -10.73 3.18
CA PHE A 137 26.76 -11.26 3.98
C PHE A 137 26.46 -11.09 5.47
N HIS A 138 26.73 -12.13 6.24
CA HIS A 138 26.77 -12.08 7.70
C HIS A 138 28.23 -12.11 8.15
N ASP A 139 28.58 -11.23 9.08
CA ASP A 139 29.91 -11.17 9.71
C ASP A 139 31.07 -11.15 8.70
N ALA A 140 30.92 -10.38 7.61
CA ALA A 140 31.91 -10.30 6.54
C ALA A 140 33.32 -9.97 7.08
N GLY A 141 34.30 -10.76 6.67
CA GLY A 141 35.69 -10.65 7.13
C GLY A 141 36.01 -11.54 8.34
N ASP A 142 35.04 -12.22 8.93
CA ASP A 142 35.25 -13.25 9.95
C ASP A 142 35.39 -14.66 9.35
N ALA A 143 36.07 -15.57 10.05
CA ALA A 143 36.19 -16.97 9.65
C ALA A 143 34.86 -17.73 9.62
N HIS A 144 33.84 -17.25 10.34
CA HIS A 144 32.47 -17.75 10.27
C HIS A 144 31.58 -16.89 9.38
N ALA A 145 32.15 -16.03 8.53
CA ALA A 145 31.38 -15.26 7.57
C ALA A 145 30.51 -16.17 6.70
N ARG A 146 29.28 -15.73 6.44
CA ARG A 146 28.30 -16.46 5.64
C ARG A 146 27.81 -15.59 4.51
N ALA A 147 27.55 -16.21 3.36
CA ALA A 147 26.94 -15.57 2.21
C ALA A 147 25.59 -16.22 1.92
N GLU A 148 24.54 -15.40 1.87
CA GLU A 148 23.18 -15.81 1.52
C GLU A 148 22.86 -15.31 0.13
N VAL A 149 22.68 -16.23 -0.82
CA VAL A 149 22.26 -15.88 -2.17
C VAL A 149 20.77 -16.17 -2.28
N TYR A 150 19.95 -15.13 -2.43
CA TYR A 150 18.52 -15.24 -2.70
C TYR A 150 18.22 -14.99 -4.17
N GLY A 151 17.14 -15.60 -4.64
CA GLY A 151 16.61 -15.37 -5.97
C GLY A 151 15.42 -16.28 -6.22
N HIS A 152 15.28 -16.73 -7.45
CA HIS A 152 14.16 -17.58 -7.83
C HIS A 152 14.59 -18.83 -8.60
N ASN A 153 13.77 -19.87 -8.53
CA ASN A 153 13.81 -21.03 -9.40
C ASN A 153 12.48 -21.10 -10.17
N ASP A 154 12.55 -20.99 -11.49
CA ASP A 154 11.37 -20.84 -12.34
C ASP A 154 10.51 -22.12 -12.33
N GLN A 155 9.24 -21.96 -11.97
CA GLN A 155 8.28 -23.05 -12.00
C GLN A 155 6.84 -22.55 -12.12
N ARG A 156 5.94 -23.45 -12.51
CA ARG A 156 4.50 -23.17 -12.67
C ARG A 156 3.75 -23.18 -11.33
N ARG A 157 4.33 -22.61 -10.28
CA ARG A 157 3.75 -22.53 -8.92
C ARG A 157 3.96 -21.12 -8.36
N LEU A 158 3.12 -20.72 -7.41
CA LEU A 158 3.17 -19.38 -6.79
C LEU A 158 4.47 -19.09 -6.03
N ASN A 159 5.05 -20.11 -5.39
CA ASN A 159 6.29 -19.97 -4.67
C ASN A 159 7.47 -20.27 -5.60
N THR A 160 8.24 -19.29 -6.01
CA THR A 160 9.46 -19.47 -6.82
C THR A 160 10.74 -19.21 -6.01
N LEU A 161 10.63 -18.90 -4.71
CA LEU A 161 11.77 -18.50 -3.89
C LEU A 161 12.83 -19.60 -3.83
N GLY A 162 14.06 -19.24 -4.20
CA GLY A 162 15.24 -20.06 -4.04
C GLY A 162 16.26 -19.37 -3.13
N GLY A 163 17.08 -20.16 -2.45
CA GLY A 163 18.17 -19.63 -1.64
C GLY A 163 19.33 -20.61 -1.53
N VAL A 164 20.56 -20.10 -1.55
CA VAL A 164 21.76 -20.89 -1.27
C VAL A 164 22.57 -20.20 -0.18
N ALA A 165 22.80 -20.89 0.93
CA ALA A 165 23.72 -20.46 1.98
C ALA A 165 25.11 -21.05 1.71
N LEU A 166 26.12 -20.19 1.76
CA LEU A 166 27.51 -20.53 1.53
C LEU A 166 28.36 -20.06 2.71
N ASP A 167 29.41 -20.81 3.02
CA ASP A 167 30.52 -20.27 3.81
C ASP A 167 31.25 -19.22 2.96
N ALA A 168 31.38 -17.99 3.47
CA ALA A 168 31.86 -16.87 2.66
C ALA A 168 33.37 -16.97 2.35
N ALA A 169 34.14 -17.71 3.14
CA ALA A 169 35.59 -17.85 2.98
C ALA A 169 35.99 -19.02 2.08
N THR A 170 35.28 -20.14 2.17
CA THR A 170 35.56 -21.38 1.42
C THR A 170 34.62 -21.57 0.23
N GLY A 171 33.45 -20.93 0.26
CA GLY A 171 32.37 -21.15 -0.69
C GLY A 171 31.76 -22.55 -0.56
N GLN A 172 31.90 -23.21 0.59
CA GLN A 172 31.21 -24.48 0.85
C GLN A 172 29.70 -24.23 0.90
N VAL A 173 28.93 -25.04 0.18
CA VAL A 173 27.45 -25.01 0.25
C VAL A 173 27.02 -25.56 1.60
N LEU A 174 26.39 -24.71 2.40
CA LEU A 174 25.87 -25.05 3.71
C LEU A 174 24.43 -25.53 3.61
N ARG A 175 23.64 -24.86 2.76
CA ARG A 175 22.24 -25.20 2.55
C ARG A 175 21.75 -24.73 1.20
N VAL A 176 20.87 -25.52 0.61
CA VAL A 176 20.09 -25.16 -0.57
C VAL A 176 18.61 -25.19 -0.18
N LEU A 177 17.93 -24.08 -0.39
CA LEU A 177 16.49 -23.92 -0.21
C LEU A 177 15.84 -23.87 -1.59
N GLU A 178 15.08 -24.90 -1.92
CA GLU A 178 14.33 -24.98 -3.16
C GLU A 178 12.84 -25.09 -2.87
N PRO A 179 11.98 -24.56 -3.74
CA PRO A 179 10.53 -24.69 -3.56
C PRO A 179 10.03 -26.13 -3.41
N ARG A 180 10.77 -27.11 -3.96
CA ARG A 180 10.42 -28.53 -3.90
C ARG A 180 10.78 -29.19 -2.57
N THR A 181 11.77 -28.67 -1.85
CA THR A 181 12.29 -29.23 -0.60
C THR A 181 11.74 -28.52 0.65
N MET A 182 10.98 -27.44 0.46
CA MET A 182 10.32 -26.72 1.55
C MET A 182 9.28 -27.58 2.27
N SER A 183 9.18 -27.41 3.60
CA SER A 183 8.08 -27.97 4.38
C SER A 183 6.74 -27.40 3.91
N PRO A 184 5.62 -28.11 4.11
CA PRO A 184 4.30 -27.59 3.74
C PRO A 184 3.98 -26.23 4.35
N GLY A 185 4.40 -25.99 5.60
CA GLY A 185 4.23 -24.71 6.30
C GLY A 185 5.02 -23.59 5.64
N THR A 186 6.31 -23.82 5.38
CA THR A 186 7.16 -22.87 4.66
C THR A 186 6.61 -22.60 3.25
N ALA A 187 6.24 -23.64 2.50
CA ALA A 187 5.69 -23.49 1.15
C ALA A 187 4.39 -22.66 1.13
N ALA A 188 3.50 -22.87 2.11
CA ALA A 188 2.28 -22.09 2.26
C ALA A 188 2.58 -20.62 2.61
N LEU A 189 3.50 -20.36 3.55
CA LEU A 189 3.92 -19.02 3.93
C LEU A 189 4.56 -18.27 2.75
N ARG A 190 5.47 -18.92 2.01
CA ARG A 190 6.11 -18.31 0.83
C ARG A 190 5.10 -18.07 -0.30
N GLY A 191 4.14 -18.98 -0.50
CA GLY A 191 3.03 -18.77 -1.43
C GLY A 191 2.16 -17.58 -1.03
N LEU A 192 1.86 -17.44 0.27
CA LEU A 192 1.12 -16.30 0.81
C LEU A 192 1.89 -14.98 0.62
N GLN A 193 3.21 -14.98 0.83
CA GLN A 193 4.07 -13.83 0.54
C GLN A 193 4.05 -13.47 -0.95
N GLY A 194 4.15 -14.47 -1.85
CA GLY A 194 4.02 -14.25 -3.28
C GLY A 194 2.69 -13.60 -3.67
N LEU A 195 1.58 -14.08 -3.09
CA LEU A 195 0.25 -13.48 -3.26
C LEU A 195 0.16 -12.06 -2.67
N HIS A 196 0.73 -11.82 -1.50
CA HIS A 196 0.66 -10.52 -0.83
C HIS A 196 1.46 -9.43 -1.56
N PHE A 197 2.69 -9.76 -1.99
CA PHE A 197 3.55 -8.82 -2.68
C PHE A 197 3.25 -8.69 -4.18
N GLY A 198 2.47 -9.63 -4.76
CA GLY A 198 2.16 -9.63 -6.18
C GLY A 198 3.35 -10.02 -7.06
N ASN A 199 4.31 -10.78 -6.51
CA ASN A 199 5.54 -11.19 -7.19
C ASN A 199 5.33 -12.46 -8.05
N PHE A 200 4.26 -12.50 -8.84
CA PHE A 200 3.96 -13.61 -9.76
C PHE A 200 3.24 -13.09 -11.00
N GLY A 201 3.29 -13.82 -12.11
CA GLY A 201 2.58 -13.46 -13.34
C GLY A 201 3.01 -12.14 -13.99
N HIS A 202 4.16 -11.60 -13.58
CA HIS A 202 4.84 -10.43 -14.15
C HIS A 202 3.92 -9.21 -14.34
N ALA A 203 4.13 -8.44 -15.41
CA ALA A 203 3.42 -7.19 -15.68
C ALA A 203 1.87 -7.29 -15.65
N PRO A 204 1.22 -8.33 -16.25
CA PRO A 204 -0.23 -8.45 -16.18
C PRO A 204 -0.80 -8.46 -14.76
N VAL A 205 -0.19 -9.24 -13.85
CA VAL A 205 -0.63 -9.32 -12.45
C VAL A 205 -0.31 -8.02 -11.71
N GLN A 206 0.84 -7.40 -11.96
CA GLN A 206 1.17 -6.09 -11.37
C GLN A 206 0.16 -5.02 -11.75
N TRP A 207 -0.25 -4.94 -13.02
CA TRP A 207 -1.31 -4.03 -13.47
C TRP A 207 -2.68 -4.37 -12.88
N LEU A 208 -3.02 -5.66 -12.78
CA LEU A 208 -4.25 -6.09 -12.11
C LEU A 208 -4.26 -5.67 -10.64
N TYR A 209 -3.16 -5.90 -9.91
CA TYR A 209 -3.01 -5.52 -8.50
C TYR A 209 -3.07 -4.01 -8.33
N PHE A 210 -2.45 -3.25 -9.24
CA PHE A 210 -2.56 -1.80 -9.27
C PHE A 210 -4.01 -1.33 -9.42
N LEU A 211 -4.75 -1.87 -10.39
CA LEU A 211 -6.17 -1.52 -10.62
C LEU A 211 -7.06 -1.93 -9.44
N LEU A 212 -6.84 -3.11 -8.86
CA LEU A 212 -7.58 -3.59 -7.69
C LEU A 212 -7.24 -2.77 -6.43
N GLY A 213 -5.99 -2.33 -6.29
CA GLY A 213 -5.56 -1.40 -5.24
C GLY A 213 -6.25 -0.04 -5.37
N LEU A 214 -6.35 0.51 -6.58
CA LEU A 214 -7.16 1.70 -6.87
C LEU A 214 -8.65 1.47 -6.57
N GLY A 215 -9.17 0.28 -6.91
CA GLY A 215 -10.51 -0.16 -6.55
C GLY A 215 -10.74 -0.11 -5.03
N GLY A 216 -9.77 -0.58 -4.24
CA GLY A 216 -9.79 -0.47 -2.78
C GLY A 216 -9.90 0.96 -2.29
N ALA A 217 -9.03 1.86 -2.80
CA ALA A 217 -9.09 3.28 -2.46
C ALA A 217 -10.47 3.89 -2.82
N PHE A 218 -11.02 3.52 -3.98
CA PHE A 218 -12.36 3.92 -4.39
C PHE A 218 -13.44 3.40 -3.43
N LEU A 219 -13.37 2.16 -2.95
CA LEU A 219 -14.37 1.58 -2.03
C LEU A 219 -14.41 2.32 -0.68
N PHE A 220 -13.26 2.62 -0.10
CA PHE A 220 -13.21 3.41 1.14
C PHE A 220 -13.79 4.81 0.93
N TYR A 221 -13.43 5.47 -0.17
CA TYR A 221 -13.95 6.81 -0.48
C TYR A 221 -15.46 6.81 -0.75
N SER A 222 -15.93 5.93 -1.64
CA SER A 222 -17.34 5.84 -2.05
C SER A 222 -18.24 5.33 -0.92
N GLY A 223 -17.78 4.38 -0.10
CA GLY A 223 -18.50 3.89 1.08
C GLY A 223 -18.75 5.00 2.09
N ASN A 224 -17.74 5.83 2.37
CA ASN A 224 -17.88 7.00 3.23
C ASN A 224 -18.87 8.03 2.64
N LEU A 225 -18.81 8.28 1.33
CA LEU A 225 -19.72 9.21 0.66
C LEU A 225 -21.18 8.72 0.70
N LEU A 226 -21.42 7.43 0.46
CA LEU A 226 -22.74 6.81 0.55
C LEU A 226 -23.27 6.84 2.00
N TRP A 227 -22.40 6.62 2.98
CA TRP A 227 -22.73 6.72 4.40
C TRP A 227 -23.17 8.14 4.77
N ILE A 228 -22.43 9.15 4.32
CA ILE A 228 -22.72 10.58 4.53
C ILE A 228 -24.07 10.94 3.90
N GLU A 229 -24.28 10.54 2.64
CA GLU A 229 -25.49 10.87 1.89
C GLU A 229 -26.74 10.18 2.45
N THR A 230 -26.60 8.93 2.93
CA THR A 230 -27.72 8.18 3.52
C THR A 230 -28.11 8.70 4.90
N ARG A 231 -27.18 9.31 5.64
CA ARG A 231 -27.41 9.90 6.97
C ARG A 231 -27.66 11.41 6.94
N ARG A 232 -27.70 12.01 5.74
CA ARG A 232 -28.05 13.41 5.55
C ARG A 232 -29.49 13.66 5.96
N LYS A 233 -29.71 14.67 6.80
CA LYS A 233 -31.06 15.15 7.13
C LYS A 233 -31.50 16.16 6.08
N ARG A 234 -32.28 15.71 5.09
CA ARG A 234 -32.68 16.51 3.90
C ARG A 234 -33.43 17.81 4.19
N ARG A 235 -34.04 17.93 5.38
CA ARG A 235 -34.81 19.11 5.81
C ARG A 235 -34.07 20.02 6.78
N LEU A 236 -32.80 19.71 7.09
CA LEU A 236 -31.97 20.53 7.97
C LEU A 236 -30.82 21.14 7.19
N VAL A 237 -30.62 22.44 7.35
CA VAL A 237 -29.45 23.14 6.83
C VAL A 237 -28.20 22.67 7.56
N ASP A 238 -28.26 22.66 8.89
CA ASP A 238 -27.16 22.20 9.73
C ASP A 238 -27.18 20.69 9.93
N GLN A 239 -26.22 20.02 9.30
CA GLN A 239 -26.06 18.58 9.38
C GLN A 239 -25.41 18.15 10.71
N PRO A 240 -25.67 16.92 11.18
CA PRO A 240 -25.09 16.41 12.43
C PRO A 240 -23.56 16.48 12.45
N ARG A 241 -22.97 16.77 13.62
CA ARG A 241 -21.51 16.83 13.82
C ARG A 241 -20.80 15.56 13.32
N ARG A 242 -21.38 14.38 13.56
CA ARG A 242 -20.86 13.08 13.08
C ARG A 242 -20.74 13.01 11.55
N THR A 243 -21.66 13.63 10.82
CA THR A 243 -21.65 13.65 9.35
C THR A 243 -20.56 14.57 8.84
N HIS A 244 -20.37 15.72 9.48
CA HIS A 244 -19.24 16.61 9.19
C HIS A 244 -17.89 15.99 9.55
N ALA A 245 -17.79 15.30 10.70
CA ALA A 245 -16.57 14.62 11.12
C ALA A 245 -16.16 13.54 10.10
N MET A 246 -17.10 12.68 9.70
CA MET A 246 -16.85 11.68 8.66
C MET A 246 -16.39 12.34 7.36
N ALA A 247 -17.11 13.36 6.87
CA ALA A 247 -16.73 14.06 5.65
C ALA A 247 -15.33 14.67 5.71
N ARG A 248 -14.98 15.32 6.83
CA ARG A 248 -13.65 15.93 7.04
C ARG A 248 -12.55 14.88 7.12
N LEU A 249 -12.78 13.76 7.81
CA LEU A 249 -11.83 12.65 7.87
C LEU A 249 -11.64 12.00 6.51
N THR A 250 -12.72 11.78 5.74
CA THR A 250 -12.61 11.23 4.38
C THR A 250 -11.78 12.12 3.47
N ILE A 251 -12.03 13.44 3.46
CA ILE A 251 -11.23 14.39 2.67
C ILE A 251 -9.79 14.39 3.16
N GLY A 252 -9.58 14.55 4.47
CA GLY A 252 -8.27 14.71 5.08
C GLY A 252 -7.38 13.48 4.91
N VAL A 253 -7.92 12.27 5.09
CA VAL A 253 -7.16 11.03 4.91
C VAL A 253 -6.94 10.75 3.42
N CYS A 254 -7.99 10.75 2.59
CA CYS A 254 -7.82 10.38 1.17
C CYS A 254 -6.98 11.40 0.41
N LEU A 255 -7.29 12.69 0.52
CA LEU A 255 -6.54 13.73 -0.19
C LEU A 255 -5.25 14.11 0.53
N GLY A 256 -5.16 13.92 1.84
CA GLY A 256 -3.89 14.05 2.57
C GLY A 256 -2.87 13.02 2.10
N SER A 257 -3.29 11.78 1.82
CA SER A 257 -2.41 10.78 1.21
C SER A 257 -1.92 11.23 -0.17
N VAL A 258 -2.80 11.77 -1.01
CA VAL A 258 -2.43 12.32 -2.33
C VAL A 258 -1.44 13.48 -2.19
N ALA A 259 -1.74 14.47 -1.35
CA ALA A 259 -0.85 15.61 -1.10
C ALA A 259 0.51 15.18 -0.55
N GLY A 260 0.51 14.22 0.38
CA GLY A 260 1.72 13.63 0.96
C GLY A 260 2.58 12.93 -0.10
N ILE A 261 1.97 12.12 -0.98
CA ILE A 261 2.69 11.46 -2.08
C ILE A 261 3.29 12.51 -3.02
N SER A 262 2.52 13.53 -3.42
CA SER A 262 3.03 14.61 -4.28
C SER A 262 4.23 15.32 -3.64
N ALA A 263 4.14 15.63 -2.34
CA ALA A 263 5.23 16.25 -1.60
C ALA A 263 6.45 15.32 -1.44
N LEU A 264 6.24 14.00 -1.31
CA LEU A 264 7.32 13.02 -1.27
C LEU A 264 8.11 12.99 -2.58
N PHE A 265 7.44 13.06 -3.74
CA PHE A 265 8.12 13.12 -5.04
C PHE A 265 8.98 14.38 -5.18
N ILE A 266 8.48 15.53 -4.70
CA ILE A 266 9.26 16.77 -4.67
C ILE A 266 10.47 16.63 -3.72
N ALA A 267 10.23 16.13 -2.52
CA ALA A 267 11.27 15.99 -1.49
C ALA A 267 12.35 15.00 -1.88
N ALA A 268 12.01 13.91 -2.56
CA ALA A 268 12.97 12.91 -3.04
C ALA A 268 13.98 13.48 -4.04
N ARG A 269 13.66 14.60 -4.71
CA ARG A 269 14.58 15.33 -5.60
C ARG A 269 15.47 16.32 -4.86
N LEU A 270 14.97 16.91 -3.76
CA LEU A 270 15.60 18.05 -3.10
C LEU A 270 16.36 17.68 -1.81
N LEU A 271 16.04 16.54 -1.20
CA LEU A 271 16.56 16.11 0.10
C LEU A 271 17.40 14.85 -0.03
N ALA A 272 18.18 14.57 1.01
CA ALA A 272 18.93 13.33 1.12
C ALA A 272 17.97 12.12 1.24
N GLN A 273 18.40 10.98 0.69
CA GLN A 273 17.63 9.75 0.69
C GLN A 273 17.15 9.37 2.10
N GLY A 274 15.86 9.05 2.22
CA GLY A 274 15.20 8.69 3.47
C GLY A 274 14.58 9.86 4.23
N GLN A 275 14.88 11.12 3.86
CA GLN A 275 14.25 12.30 4.50
C GLN A 275 12.84 12.60 3.94
N GLU A 276 12.56 12.20 2.71
CA GLU A 276 11.29 12.40 2.03
C GLU A 276 10.09 11.79 2.78
N ARG A 277 10.32 10.72 3.56
CA ARG A 277 9.28 10.12 4.41
C ARG A 277 8.75 11.07 5.48
N TYR A 278 9.60 11.94 6.04
CA TYR A 278 9.19 12.91 7.04
C TYR A 278 8.32 14.00 6.41
N VAL A 279 8.65 14.41 5.18
CA VAL A 279 7.84 15.35 4.40
C VAL A 279 6.45 14.76 4.11
N TYR A 280 6.39 13.49 3.70
CA TYR A 280 5.12 12.78 3.51
C TYR A 280 4.23 12.87 4.77
N TYR A 281 4.76 12.45 5.94
CA TYR A 281 3.97 12.43 7.16
C TYR A 281 3.61 13.83 7.65
N ALA A 282 4.50 14.81 7.50
CA ALA A 282 4.23 16.20 7.87
C ALA A 282 3.12 16.81 7.01
N VAL A 283 3.18 16.65 5.68
CA VAL A 283 2.15 17.16 4.77
C VAL A 283 0.83 16.43 4.96
N PHE A 284 0.85 15.10 5.11
CA PHE A 284 -0.34 14.29 5.42
C PHE A 284 -1.02 14.80 6.70
N ALA A 285 -0.27 14.94 7.79
CA ALA A 285 -0.79 15.41 9.07
C ALA A 285 -1.33 16.85 8.98
N ALA A 286 -0.61 17.74 8.29
CA ALA A 286 -1.04 19.12 8.08
C ALA A 286 -2.36 19.21 7.31
N VAL A 287 -2.50 18.43 6.22
CA VAL A 287 -3.74 18.37 5.43
C VAL A 287 -4.88 17.76 6.22
N LEU A 288 -4.62 16.70 7.00
CA LEU A 288 -5.63 16.09 7.86
C LEU A 288 -6.14 17.08 8.91
N VAL A 289 -5.23 17.76 9.62
CA VAL A 289 -5.59 18.80 10.59
C VAL A 289 -6.35 19.94 9.91
N TRP A 290 -5.88 20.39 8.75
CA TRP A 290 -6.56 21.43 7.96
C TRP A 290 -8.00 21.02 7.60
N ALA A 291 -8.21 19.80 7.12
CA ALA A 291 -9.53 19.29 6.80
C ALA A 291 -10.44 19.21 8.03
N LEU A 292 -9.90 18.88 9.22
CA LEU A 292 -10.65 18.78 10.47
C LEU A 292 -11.12 20.14 11.01
N VAL A 293 -10.28 21.18 10.89
CA VAL A 293 -10.58 22.52 11.43
C VAL A 293 -11.41 23.37 10.47
N ARG A 294 -11.32 23.13 9.14
CA ARG A 294 -12.02 23.94 8.15
C ARG A 294 -13.49 23.52 7.98
N PRO A 295 -14.38 24.44 7.56
CA PRO A 295 -15.72 24.08 7.10
C PRO A 295 -15.63 23.03 5.98
N THR A 296 -16.41 21.95 6.07
CA THR A 296 -16.26 20.73 5.22
C THR A 296 -16.11 21.04 3.73
N ALA A 297 -17.04 21.81 3.18
CA ALA A 297 -17.05 22.19 1.77
C ALA A 297 -15.85 23.05 1.34
N ARG A 298 -15.42 23.98 2.20
CA ARG A 298 -14.27 24.85 1.94
C ARG A 298 -12.96 24.09 2.08
N GLY A 299 -12.85 23.23 3.09
CA GLY A 299 -11.72 22.33 3.28
C GLY A 299 -11.54 21.38 2.09
N ALA A 300 -12.64 20.81 1.55
CA ALA A 300 -12.57 19.98 0.35
C ALA A 300 -11.93 20.71 -0.84
N TYR A 301 -12.39 21.95 -1.11
CA TYR A 301 -11.85 22.78 -2.18
C TYR A 301 -10.37 23.14 -1.95
N GLU A 302 -10.02 23.61 -0.75
CA GLU A 302 -8.66 24.05 -0.42
C GLU A 302 -7.66 22.89 -0.48
N VAL A 303 -8.04 21.72 0.02
CA VAL A 303 -7.18 20.53 -0.03
C VAL A 303 -7.02 20.01 -1.46
N LEU A 304 -8.08 19.98 -2.28
CA LEU A 304 -7.95 19.63 -3.70
C LEU A 304 -7.04 20.59 -4.46
N LEU A 305 -7.12 21.89 -4.15
CA LEU A 305 -6.22 22.89 -4.72
C LEU A 305 -4.77 22.66 -4.27
N ALA A 306 -4.55 22.34 -2.99
CA ALA A 306 -3.22 21.98 -2.48
C ALA A 306 -2.66 20.74 -3.20
N CYS A 307 -3.47 19.69 -3.41
CA CYS A 307 -3.06 18.54 -4.22
C CYS A 307 -2.69 18.96 -5.65
N ALA A 308 -3.50 19.78 -6.31
CA ALA A 308 -3.22 20.26 -7.66
C ALA A 308 -1.89 21.03 -7.74
N VAL A 309 -1.65 21.94 -6.80
CA VAL A 309 -0.42 22.73 -6.75
C VAL A 309 0.79 21.82 -6.47
N LEU A 310 0.73 20.99 -5.43
CA LEU A 310 1.85 20.09 -5.09
C LEU A 310 2.17 19.14 -6.26
N THR A 311 1.15 18.55 -6.89
CA THR A 311 1.38 17.67 -8.05
C THR A 311 1.96 18.45 -9.24
N ALA A 312 1.55 19.70 -9.48
CA ALA A 312 2.11 20.54 -10.55
C ALA A 312 3.57 20.98 -10.28
N LEU A 313 4.04 20.93 -9.04
CA LEU A 313 5.43 21.23 -8.68
C LEU A 313 6.38 20.06 -8.94
N ILE A 314 5.88 18.84 -9.17
CA ILE A 314 6.73 17.65 -9.41
C ILE A 314 7.66 17.86 -10.62
N PRO A 315 7.18 18.28 -11.81
CA PRO A 315 8.06 18.52 -12.96
C PRO A 315 9.10 19.62 -12.71
N LEU A 316 8.76 20.64 -11.91
CA LEU A 316 9.70 21.69 -11.55
C LEU A 316 10.81 21.15 -10.63
N ALA A 317 10.47 20.25 -9.71
CA ALA A 317 11.44 19.58 -8.86
C ALA A 317 12.31 18.58 -9.66
N SER A 318 11.74 17.93 -10.69
CA SER A 318 12.47 17.06 -11.61
C SER A 318 13.58 17.80 -12.38
N CYS A 319 13.44 19.11 -12.59
CA CYS A 319 14.46 19.94 -13.23
C CYS A 319 15.68 20.22 -12.34
N VAL A 320 15.65 19.88 -11.04
CA VAL A 320 16.73 20.15 -10.08
C VAL A 320 17.46 18.86 -9.73
N SER A 321 18.79 18.88 -9.82
CA SER A 321 19.68 17.80 -9.40
C SER A 321 20.84 18.35 -8.56
N ALA A 322 21.49 17.48 -7.78
CA ALA A 322 22.71 17.80 -7.04
C ALA A 322 23.85 18.34 -7.94
N HIS A 323 23.79 18.06 -9.25
CA HIS A 323 24.77 18.52 -10.25
C HIS A 323 24.27 19.69 -11.13
N GLY A 324 23.12 20.29 -10.83
CA GLY A 324 22.56 21.43 -11.58
C GLY A 324 21.18 21.18 -12.18
N VAL A 325 20.85 21.91 -13.25
CA VAL A 325 19.56 21.81 -13.94
C VAL A 325 19.56 20.62 -14.90
N VAL A 326 18.61 19.70 -14.74
CA VAL A 326 18.42 18.54 -15.63
C VAL A 326 17.19 18.79 -16.50
N LEU A 327 17.30 18.49 -17.79
CA LEU A 327 16.17 18.64 -18.70
C LEU A 327 15.29 17.39 -18.65
N PRO A 328 13.96 17.51 -18.48
CA PRO A 328 13.07 16.37 -18.25
C PRO A 328 13.10 15.29 -19.36
N TRP A 329 13.41 15.68 -20.59
CA TRP A 329 13.44 14.78 -21.76
C TRP A 329 14.70 13.91 -21.86
N GLN A 330 15.67 14.08 -20.96
CA GLN A 330 16.88 13.23 -20.95
C GLN A 330 16.60 11.83 -20.41
N ASP A 331 15.54 11.67 -19.61
CA ASP A 331 15.11 10.39 -19.05
C ASP A 331 13.63 10.17 -19.37
N ALA A 332 13.35 9.13 -20.16
CA ALA A 332 11.99 8.80 -20.59
C ALA A 332 11.06 8.48 -19.40
N THR A 333 11.58 7.88 -18.33
CA THR A 333 10.79 7.57 -17.13
C THR A 333 10.42 8.85 -16.39
N VAL A 334 11.38 9.78 -16.22
CA VAL A 334 11.11 11.09 -15.60
C VAL A 334 10.09 11.89 -16.41
N LEU A 335 10.24 11.91 -17.74
CA LEU A 335 9.30 12.58 -18.62
C LEU A 335 7.87 12.01 -18.49
N VAL A 336 7.71 10.69 -18.44
CA VAL A 336 6.40 10.05 -18.27
C VAL A 336 5.79 10.40 -16.91
N VAL A 337 6.59 10.39 -15.83
CA VAL A 337 6.14 10.79 -14.49
C VAL A 337 5.68 12.25 -14.49
N ASP A 338 6.46 13.14 -15.10
CA ASP A 338 6.14 14.57 -15.18
C ASP A 338 4.85 14.82 -15.98
N LEU A 339 4.66 14.14 -17.11
CA LEU A 339 3.42 14.22 -17.91
C LEU A 339 2.20 13.72 -17.12
N ILE A 340 2.34 12.58 -16.42
CA ILE A 340 1.27 12.06 -15.56
C ILE A 340 0.96 13.05 -14.44
N ALA A 341 1.98 13.64 -13.81
CA ALA A 341 1.81 14.64 -12.77
C ALA A 341 1.04 15.86 -13.28
N LEU A 342 1.35 16.37 -14.48
CA LEU A 342 0.62 17.49 -15.08
C LEU A 342 -0.85 17.15 -15.36
N VAL A 343 -1.13 15.95 -15.89
CA VAL A 343 -2.51 15.47 -16.11
C VAL A 343 -3.27 15.36 -14.80
N LEU A 344 -2.65 14.79 -13.76
CA LEU A 344 -3.25 14.67 -12.43
C LEU A 344 -3.46 16.02 -11.75
N ALA A 345 -2.50 16.94 -11.87
CA ALA A 345 -2.63 18.31 -11.36
C ALA A 345 -3.83 19.02 -12.00
N TRP A 346 -3.98 18.89 -13.33
CA TRP A 346 -5.15 19.41 -14.03
C TRP A 346 -6.45 18.75 -13.56
N ALA A 347 -6.47 17.43 -13.39
CA ALA A 347 -7.64 16.71 -12.89
C ALA A 347 -8.03 17.17 -11.46
N TYR A 348 -7.05 17.31 -10.55
CA TYR A 348 -7.28 17.82 -9.19
C TYR A 348 -7.78 19.27 -9.19
N TRP A 349 -7.26 20.11 -10.07
CA TRP A 349 -7.75 21.48 -10.24
C TRP A 349 -9.20 21.51 -10.74
N GLN A 350 -9.56 20.67 -11.70
CA GLN A 350 -10.94 20.54 -12.19
C GLN A 350 -11.88 20.02 -11.10
N LEU A 351 -11.43 19.04 -10.30
CA LEU A 351 -12.16 18.56 -9.11
C LEU A 351 -12.32 19.67 -8.06
N ALA A 352 -11.30 20.50 -7.83
CA ALA A 352 -11.40 21.64 -6.93
C ALA A 352 -12.47 22.64 -7.43
N ARG A 353 -12.47 22.96 -8.73
CA ARG A 353 -13.50 23.83 -9.33
C ARG A 353 -14.90 23.24 -9.21
N ALA A 354 -15.05 21.94 -9.46
CA ALA A 354 -16.32 21.23 -9.30
C ALA A 354 -16.79 21.24 -7.84
N SER A 355 -15.87 21.03 -6.88
CA SER A 355 -16.15 21.10 -5.44
C SER A 355 -16.60 22.50 -5.01
N ARG A 356 -15.95 23.55 -5.52
CA ARG A 356 -16.34 24.95 -5.30
C ARG A 356 -17.73 25.25 -5.89
N ARG A 357 -17.99 24.84 -7.13
CA ARG A 357 -19.32 25.01 -7.77
C ARG A 357 -20.40 24.30 -6.98
N ARG A 358 -20.16 23.05 -6.58
CA ARG A 358 -21.07 22.28 -5.71
C ARG A 358 -21.30 22.96 -4.37
N GLY A 359 -20.28 23.59 -3.78
CA GLY A 359 -20.44 24.34 -2.55
C GLY A 359 -21.29 25.60 -2.68
N LEU A 360 -21.24 26.26 -3.84
CA LEU A 360 -21.98 27.49 -4.10
C LEU A 360 -23.41 27.26 -4.61
N GLN A 361 -23.61 26.25 -5.46
CA GLN A 361 -24.85 26.02 -6.22
C GLN A 361 -25.56 24.72 -5.86
N GLY A 362 -24.93 23.87 -5.03
CA GLY A 362 -25.50 22.58 -4.64
C GLY A 362 -26.61 22.70 -3.60
N ASP A 363 -27.18 21.55 -3.23
CA ASP A 363 -28.23 21.47 -2.21
C ASP A 363 -27.79 22.17 -0.90
N PRO A 364 -28.54 23.20 -0.43
CA PRO A 364 -28.23 23.95 0.79
C PRO A 364 -28.21 23.09 2.06
N ASN A 365 -28.89 21.94 2.04
CA ASN A 365 -28.96 20.98 3.15
C ASN A 365 -27.85 19.92 3.08
N SER A 366 -26.82 20.15 2.26
CA SER A 366 -25.65 19.28 2.13
C SER A 366 -24.51 19.68 3.05
N VAL A 367 -23.77 18.71 3.58
CA VAL A 367 -22.47 18.98 4.26
C VAL A 367 -21.45 19.65 3.34
N TRP A 368 -21.70 19.57 2.03
CA TRP A 368 -20.87 20.14 0.97
C TRP A 368 -21.27 21.56 0.58
N ALA A 369 -22.26 22.19 1.22
CA ALA A 369 -22.70 23.55 0.92
C ALA A 369 -21.87 24.63 1.64
N TRP A 370 -21.70 25.81 1.00
CA TRP A 370 -21.10 27.00 1.61
C TRP A 370 -22.17 27.83 2.33
N LYS A 371 -22.09 27.89 3.66
CA LYS A 371 -23.02 28.66 4.51
C LYS A 371 -23.15 30.16 4.15
N ARG A 372 -22.23 30.74 3.38
CA ARG A 372 -22.27 32.16 3.00
C ARG A 372 -23.32 32.49 1.92
N ALA A 373 -23.78 31.52 1.13
CA ALA A 373 -24.84 31.75 0.15
C ALA A 373 -26.21 32.00 0.80
N GLN A 374 -26.44 31.50 2.02
CA GLN A 374 -27.76 31.52 2.68
C GLN A 374 -28.06 32.81 3.46
N ARG A 375 -27.04 33.59 3.85
CA ARG A 375 -27.27 34.88 4.55
C ARG A 375 -27.65 36.02 3.61
N ALA A 376 -27.39 35.90 2.31
CA ALA A 376 -27.73 36.93 1.33
C ALA A 376 -29.20 36.85 0.89
N GLU A 377 -29.80 35.64 0.85
CA GLU A 377 -31.20 35.43 0.45
C GLU A 377 -32.21 35.59 1.60
N SER A 378 -31.75 35.70 2.86
CA SER A 378 -32.62 35.97 4.02
C SER A 378 -32.66 37.44 4.44
N MET A 379 -31.99 38.31 3.69
CA MET A 379 -31.99 39.77 3.87
C MET A 379 -32.69 40.53 2.74
N HIS A 380 -33.33 39.79 1.82
CA HIS A 380 -34.28 40.29 0.82
C HIS A 380 -35.60 39.57 1.02
#